data_AF-A0A9D9HFN1-F1
#
_entry.id   AF-A0A9D9HFN1-F1
#
_cell.length_a   1.000
_cell.length_b   1.000
_cell.length_c   1.000
_cell.angle_alpha   90.00
_cell.angle_beta   90.00
_cell.angle_gamma   90.00
#
_symmetry.space_group_name_H-M   'P 1'
#
loop_
_entity.id
_entity.type
_entity.pdbx_description
1 polymer ?
#
loop_
_entity_poly.entity_id
_entity_poly.type
_entity_poly.pdbx_seq_one_letter_code
_entity_poly.pdbx_strand_id
1 'polypeptide(L)'
;MKKSSALFACLFLAAAFCFAQTVPENEAADGPQAEVSIAFTERSIYYPGPDRPVPVTFTVTNPGPGPLRFKLADDRFFSLAFRARNTANRTLPESEEWIRRRSGASQIYFREITLEAGESYSFTENVKDYLSIPEPGLYLLECAFFPELRRLPDYSEPNLTSNRLTLEIKPEPAPAAAAGYLGGGTQTEGILQPQPLSPDQVVATVLAARQKSQWERFFLYLDLEAMLNDDPVRRRRFQAESESGRREMIENYKTELMQSRAENEISLVPADFQIERTSYTESEGTVTVIEWFDYISFRERKRFTYNLARRDNIWRINGYTVDNLGTE
;
A
#
# COMPACT_ATOMS: atom_id res chain seq x y z
N MET A 1 13.05 -101.08 21.71
CA MET A 1 14.39 -100.43 21.55
C MET A 1 14.40 -99.63 20.25
N LYS A 2 15.05 -98.44 20.22
CA LYS A 2 15.43 -97.61 19.04
C LYS A 2 14.32 -97.37 17.97
N LYS A 3 13.60 -96.25 17.96
CA LYS A 3 13.93 -94.87 17.48
C LYS A 3 14.22 -94.73 15.96
N SER A 4 13.57 -93.72 15.36
CA SER A 4 13.80 -93.08 14.03
C SER A 4 13.44 -93.88 12.77
N SER A 5 12.89 -93.28 11.70
CA SER A 5 12.54 -91.87 11.41
C SER A 5 11.49 -91.72 10.29
N ALA A 6 10.90 -90.51 10.21
CA ALA A 6 10.36 -89.81 9.02
C ALA A 6 8.95 -90.14 8.45
N LEU A 7 8.11 -89.08 8.38
CA LEU A 7 7.12 -88.65 7.34
C LEU A 7 6.19 -89.72 6.71
N PHE A 8 4.90 -89.51 6.43
CA PHE A 8 4.00 -88.34 6.36
C PHE A 8 2.53 -88.89 6.42
N ALA A 9 1.41 -88.16 6.54
CA ALA A 9 1.10 -86.72 6.57
C ALA A 9 -0.21 -86.49 7.39
N CYS A 10 -1.17 -85.71 6.86
CA CYS A 10 -2.58 -85.59 7.23
C CYS A 10 -2.94 -85.20 8.67
N LEU A 11 -2.84 -83.90 8.98
CA LEU A 11 -3.90 -83.24 9.76
C LEU A 11 -4.12 -81.80 9.29
N PHE A 12 -5.39 -81.40 9.27
CA PHE A 12 -5.85 -80.06 8.90
C PHE A 12 -5.20 -78.97 9.76
N LEU A 13 -4.69 -77.92 9.13
CA LEU A 13 -4.72 -76.58 9.72
C LEU A 13 -5.19 -75.59 8.64
N ALA A 14 -6.30 -74.93 8.90
CA ALA A 14 -6.84 -73.90 8.01
C ALA A 14 -6.00 -72.61 8.16
N ALA A 15 -4.96 -72.49 7.33
CA ALA A 15 -4.28 -71.22 7.12
C ALA A 15 -5.14 -70.37 6.18
N ALA A 16 -5.80 -69.36 6.72
CA ALA A 16 -6.47 -68.36 5.92
C ALA A 16 -5.42 -67.58 5.11
N PHE A 17 -5.31 -67.89 3.81
CA PHE A 17 -4.64 -67.03 2.84
C PHE A 17 -5.50 -65.78 2.61
N CYS A 18 -5.54 -64.91 3.62
CA CYS A 18 -5.82 -63.51 3.37
C CYS A 18 -4.67 -62.99 2.51
N PHE A 19 -4.93 -62.80 1.22
CA PHE A 19 -4.20 -61.81 0.43
C PHE A 19 -4.50 -60.44 1.03
N ALA A 20 -3.82 -60.13 2.13
CA ALA A 20 -3.53 -58.76 2.49
C ALA A 20 -2.65 -58.23 1.36
N GLN A 21 -3.28 -57.62 0.36
CA GLN A 21 -2.59 -56.64 -0.43
C GLN A 21 -2.05 -55.63 0.57
N THR A 22 -0.74 -55.60 0.72
CA THR A 22 -0.05 -54.44 1.27
C THR A 22 -0.32 -53.31 0.29
N VAL A 23 -1.48 -52.66 0.48
CA VAL A 23 -1.64 -51.25 0.18
C VAL A 23 -0.35 -50.64 0.72
N PRO A 24 0.48 -49.99 -0.11
CA PRO A 24 1.60 -49.24 0.44
C PRO A 24 0.93 -48.26 1.41
N GLU A 25 1.17 -48.49 2.70
CA GLU A 25 0.84 -47.55 3.75
C GLU A 25 1.62 -46.31 3.35
N ASN A 26 0.91 -45.41 2.69
CA ASN A 26 1.47 -44.21 2.14
C ASN A 26 1.91 -43.47 3.39
N GLU A 27 3.21 -43.49 3.67
CA GLU A 27 3.82 -42.78 4.78
C GLU A 27 3.45 -41.32 4.58
N ALA A 28 2.30 -40.95 5.13
CA ALA A 28 1.81 -39.60 5.20
C ALA A 28 2.87 -38.92 6.05
N ALA A 29 3.76 -38.20 5.36
CA ALA A 29 4.98 -37.69 5.95
C ALA A 29 4.60 -36.94 7.22
N ASP A 30 4.96 -37.51 8.38
CA ASP A 30 4.70 -36.95 9.71
C ASP A 30 5.69 -35.82 9.99
N GLY A 31 5.73 -34.87 9.04
CA GLY A 31 6.15 -33.52 9.29
C GLY A 31 4.99 -32.78 9.96
N PRO A 32 5.28 -31.86 10.90
CA PRO A 32 4.23 -31.09 11.55
C PRO A 32 3.32 -30.44 10.50
N GLN A 33 2.00 -30.59 10.67
CA GLN A 33 0.98 -29.99 9.80
C GLN A 33 0.99 -28.46 9.96
N ALA A 34 1.99 -27.83 9.35
CA ALA A 34 2.17 -26.40 9.37
C ALA A 34 1.02 -25.72 8.62
N GLU A 35 0.31 -24.83 9.30
CA GLU A 35 -0.75 -24.05 8.69
C GLU A 35 -0.16 -22.78 8.07
N VAL A 36 -0.57 -22.48 6.84
CA VAL A 36 -0.09 -21.33 6.08
C VAL A 36 -1.25 -20.41 5.76
N SER A 37 -1.10 -19.12 6.03
CA SER A 37 -2.11 -18.12 5.70
C SER A 37 -1.52 -16.85 5.10
N ILE A 38 -2.34 -16.17 4.29
CA ILE A 38 -2.09 -14.86 3.71
C ILE A 38 -3.23 -13.90 4.04
N ALA A 39 -2.85 -12.67 4.39
CA ALA A 39 -3.76 -11.56 4.64
C ALA A 39 -3.19 -10.28 4.01
N PHE A 40 -4.05 -9.37 3.56
CA PHE A 40 -3.60 -8.01 3.23
C PHE A 40 -3.09 -7.33 4.49
N THR A 41 -1.88 -6.77 4.44
CA THR A 41 -1.30 -6.02 5.56
C THR A 41 -2.16 -4.80 5.90
N GLU A 42 -2.63 -4.12 4.85
CA GLU A 42 -3.57 -2.99 4.93
C GLU A 42 -4.66 -3.17 3.87
N ARG A 43 -5.91 -2.87 4.21
CA ARG A 43 -7.05 -2.96 3.27
C ARG A 43 -7.13 -1.71 2.41
N SER A 44 -6.24 -1.63 1.43
CA SER A 44 -6.08 -0.48 0.53
C SER A 44 -6.64 -0.77 -0.86
N ILE A 45 -6.94 0.28 -1.64
CA ILE A 45 -7.39 0.16 -3.03
C ILE A 45 -6.16 -0.09 -3.92
N TYR A 46 -6.13 -1.22 -4.61
CA TYR A 46 -5.04 -1.58 -5.52
C TYR A 46 -5.35 -1.19 -6.97
N TYR A 47 -4.30 -0.82 -7.70
CA TYR A 47 -4.32 -0.43 -9.12
C TYR A 47 -3.31 -1.28 -9.91
N PRO A 48 -3.35 -1.32 -11.25
CA PRO A 48 -2.31 -1.90 -12.10
C PRO A 48 -0.94 -1.22 -11.94
N GLY A 49 0.06 -1.68 -12.69
CA GLY A 49 1.40 -1.06 -12.80
C GLY A 49 2.39 -1.45 -11.67
N PRO A 50 3.71 -1.41 -11.92
CA PRO A 50 4.72 -1.89 -10.97
C PRO A 50 4.85 -1.02 -9.72
N ASP A 51 4.76 0.31 -9.85
CA ASP A 51 5.06 1.30 -8.80
C ASP A 51 4.02 1.39 -7.66
N ARG A 52 3.03 0.48 -7.64
CA ARG A 52 1.90 0.47 -6.70
C ARG A 52 1.88 -0.85 -5.93
N PRO A 53 2.60 -1.00 -4.80
CA PRO A 53 2.75 -2.29 -4.14
C PRO A 53 1.43 -2.86 -3.63
N VAL A 54 1.36 -4.20 -3.57
CA VAL A 54 0.27 -4.98 -3.00
C VAL A 54 0.86 -5.78 -1.82
N PRO A 55 0.99 -5.16 -0.62
CA PRO A 55 1.59 -5.81 0.53
C PRO A 55 0.66 -6.88 1.11
N VAL A 56 1.16 -8.11 1.17
CA VAL A 56 0.50 -9.26 1.78
C VAL A 56 1.38 -9.79 2.89
N THR A 57 0.80 -9.87 4.09
CA THR A 57 1.39 -10.56 5.23
C THR A 57 1.16 -12.06 5.06
N PHE A 58 2.26 -12.79 4.94
CA PHE A 58 2.32 -14.24 4.94
C PHE A 58 2.64 -14.73 6.35
N THR A 59 1.97 -15.81 6.80
CA THR A 59 2.14 -16.40 8.13
C THR A 59 2.24 -17.92 8.04
N VAL A 60 3.24 -18.50 8.71
CA VAL A 60 3.32 -19.94 9.02
C VAL A 60 3.02 -20.12 10.50
N THR A 61 2.15 -21.07 10.84
CA THR A 61 1.82 -21.43 12.22
C THR A 61 2.12 -22.91 12.45
N ASN A 62 2.64 -23.24 13.63
CA ASN A 62 2.78 -24.61 14.09
C ASN A 62 1.63 -24.99 15.04
N PRO A 63 0.51 -25.57 14.56
CA PRO A 63 -0.55 -26.08 15.43
C PRO A 63 -0.18 -27.41 16.11
N GLY A 64 0.95 -28.03 15.73
CA GLY A 64 1.38 -29.34 16.23
C GLY A 64 2.03 -29.28 17.62
N PRO A 65 2.10 -30.43 18.32
CA PRO A 65 2.71 -30.52 19.66
C PRO A 65 4.25 -30.65 19.63
N GLY A 66 4.87 -30.75 18.45
CA GLY A 66 6.31 -30.87 18.28
C GLY A 66 6.90 -29.72 17.44
N PRO A 67 8.22 -29.48 17.50
CA PRO A 67 8.86 -28.35 16.83
C PRO A 67 8.83 -28.50 15.30
N LEU A 68 8.34 -27.46 14.61
CA LEU A 68 8.33 -27.34 13.16
C LEU A 68 9.60 -26.66 12.67
N ARG A 69 10.32 -27.29 11.74
CA ARG A 69 11.52 -26.71 11.11
C ARG A 69 11.31 -26.48 9.62
N PHE A 70 11.81 -25.34 9.13
CA PHE A 70 11.80 -25.01 7.71
C PHE A 70 12.95 -24.09 7.34
N LYS A 71 13.30 -24.09 6.05
CA LYS A 71 14.30 -23.20 5.46
C LYS A 71 13.60 -22.01 4.85
N LEU A 72 14.04 -20.82 5.23
CA LEU A 72 13.59 -19.56 4.65
C LEU A 72 14.78 -18.91 3.93
N ALA A 73 14.73 -18.89 2.60
CA ALA A 73 15.74 -18.23 1.79
C ALA A 73 15.71 -16.71 2.05
N ASP A 74 16.88 -16.07 2.04
CA ASP A 74 16.95 -14.61 2.20
C ASP A 74 16.29 -13.89 1.02
N ASP A 75 16.45 -14.44 -0.19
CA ASP A 75 15.61 -14.13 -1.33
C ASP A 75 14.35 -15.02 -1.32
N ARG A 76 13.19 -14.41 -1.06
CA ARG A 76 11.93 -15.11 -0.82
C ARG A 76 11.33 -15.78 -2.06
N PHE A 77 11.79 -15.46 -3.28
CA PHE A 77 11.35 -16.13 -4.51
C PHE A 77 11.66 -17.64 -4.53
N PHE A 78 12.56 -18.09 -3.64
CA PHE A 78 12.93 -19.49 -3.42
C PHE A 78 12.17 -20.16 -2.25
N SER A 79 11.45 -19.43 -1.40
CA SER A 79 10.60 -20.00 -0.35
C SER A 79 9.10 -19.85 -0.62
N LEU A 80 8.71 -18.83 -1.40
CA LEU A 80 7.33 -18.50 -1.72
C LEU A 80 7.09 -18.48 -3.24
N ALA A 81 5.85 -18.76 -3.60
CA ALA A 81 5.34 -18.59 -4.95
C ALA A 81 3.86 -18.19 -4.89
N PHE A 82 3.54 -16.99 -5.38
CA PHE A 82 2.16 -16.53 -5.47
C PHE A 82 1.53 -17.01 -6.78
N ARG A 83 0.26 -17.39 -6.71
CA ARG A 83 -0.58 -17.71 -7.87
C ARG A 83 -1.82 -16.86 -7.82
N ALA A 84 -2.06 -16.06 -8.86
CA ALA A 84 -3.32 -15.32 -9.01
C ALA A 84 -4.07 -15.82 -10.24
N ARG A 85 -5.40 -15.97 -10.11
CA ARG A 85 -6.30 -16.30 -11.23
C ARG A 85 -7.35 -15.23 -11.41
N ASN A 86 -7.65 -14.85 -12.64
CA ASN A 86 -8.76 -13.95 -12.93
C ASN A 86 -10.12 -14.68 -12.96
N THR A 87 -11.21 -13.93 -13.13
CA THR A 87 -12.58 -14.47 -13.25
C THR A 87 -12.77 -15.42 -14.44
N ALA A 88 -11.94 -15.33 -15.48
CA ALA A 88 -11.89 -16.28 -16.60
C ALA A 88 -11.01 -17.51 -16.31
N ASN A 89 -10.60 -17.73 -15.05
CA ASN A 89 -9.72 -18.80 -14.57
C ASN A 89 -8.36 -18.89 -15.30
N ARG A 90 -7.90 -17.76 -15.87
CA ARG A 90 -6.54 -17.63 -16.42
C ARG A 90 -5.58 -17.26 -15.28
N THR A 91 -4.47 -17.98 -15.18
CA THR A 91 -3.37 -17.65 -14.26
C THR A 91 -2.64 -16.41 -14.78
N LEU A 92 -2.25 -15.50 -13.88
CA LEU A 92 -1.39 -14.37 -14.23
C LEU A 92 0.05 -14.82 -14.51
N PRO A 93 0.78 -14.15 -15.42
CA PRO A 93 2.20 -14.40 -15.63
C PRO A 93 3.03 -13.89 -14.45
N GLU A 94 4.19 -14.52 -14.25
CA GLU A 94 5.21 -14.07 -13.29
C GLU A 94 5.78 -12.70 -13.73
N SER A 95 6.35 -11.94 -12.78
CA SER A 95 6.92 -10.62 -13.01
C SER A 95 8.31 -10.67 -13.66
N GLU A 96 8.76 -9.56 -14.27
CA GLU A 96 10.14 -9.44 -14.77
C GLU A 96 11.18 -9.50 -13.65
N GLU A 97 10.84 -8.99 -12.46
CA GLU A 97 11.67 -9.10 -11.25
C GLU A 97 11.90 -10.56 -10.87
N TRP A 98 10.82 -11.35 -10.79
CA TRP A 98 10.86 -12.77 -10.48
C TRP A 98 11.68 -13.54 -11.51
N ILE A 99 11.43 -13.31 -12.81
CA ILE A 99 12.18 -13.96 -13.91
C ILE A 99 13.66 -13.65 -13.79
N ARG A 100 14.04 -12.38 -13.59
CA ARG A 100 15.44 -11.96 -13.49
C ARG A 100 16.13 -12.57 -12.28
N ARG A 101 15.47 -12.57 -11.12
CA ARG A 101 15.99 -13.12 -9.86
C ARG A 101 16.18 -14.64 -9.93
N ARG A 102 15.22 -15.35 -10.51
CA ARG A 102 15.24 -16.82 -10.68
C ARG A 102 16.20 -17.30 -11.78
N SER A 103 16.48 -16.45 -12.77
CA SER A 103 17.44 -16.76 -13.85
C SER A 103 18.90 -16.52 -13.46
N GLY A 104 19.16 -15.83 -12.35
CA GLY A 104 20.50 -15.56 -11.85
C GLY A 104 21.14 -16.82 -11.25
N ALA A 105 22.29 -17.25 -11.80
CA ALA A 105 23.08 -18.39 -11.32
C ALA A 105 23.83 -18.06 -10.00
N SER A 106 23.07 -17.72 -8.95
CA SER A 106 23.56 -17.30 -7.64
C SER A 106 23.32 -18.38 -6.58
N GLN A 107 24.17 -18.39 -5.54
CA GLN A 107 23.99 -19.29 -4.40
C GLN A 107 22.80 -18.82 -3.54
N ILE A 108 21.87 -19.74 -3.27
CA ILE A 108 20.70 -19.47 -2.43
C ILE A 108 21.15 -19.48 -0.96
N TYR A 109 21.22 -18.30 -0.35
CA TYR A 109 21.38 -18.15 1.09
C TYR A 109 20.03 -18.34 1.79
N PHE A 110 20.04 -19.06 2.91
CA PHE A 110 18.85 -19.34 3.71
C PHE A 110 19.18 -19.44 5.18
N ARG A 111 18.16 -19.23 6.00
CA ARG A 111 18.16 -19.52 7.44
C ARG A 111 17.21 -20.67 7.75
N GLU A 112 17.59 -21.52 8.70
CA GLU A 112 16.68 -22.50 9.28
C GLU A 112 15.91 -21.84 10.43
N ILE A 113 14.59 -21.95 10.39
CA ILE A 113 13.68 -21.44 11.43
C ILE A 113 13.05 -22.66 12.11
N THR A 114 13.07 -22.66 13.44
CA THR A 114 12.30 -23.60 14.26
C THR A 114 11.16 -22.83 14.92
N LEU A 115 9.95 -23.37 14.87
CA LEU A 115 8.77 -22.90 15.60
C LEU A 115 8.34 -23.97 16.59
N GLU A 116 8.25 -23.61 17.85
CA GLU A 116 7.71 -24.47 18.90
C GLU A 116 6.19 -24.61 18.78
N ALA A 117 5.60 -25.47 19.62
CA ALA A 117 4.16 -25.75 19.59
C ALA A 117 3.32 -24.48 19.86
N GLY A 118 2.45 -24.12 18.91
CA GLY A 118 1.60 -22.93 18.97
C GLY A 118 2.27 -21.63 18.49
N GLU A 119 3.53 -21.66 18.04
CA GLU A 119 4.20 -20.46 17.52
C GLU A 119 3.82 -20.15 16.06
N SER A 120 3.81 -18.86 15.73
CA SER A 120 3.59 -18.34 14.37
C SER A 120 4.72 -17.41 13.97
N TYR A 121 5.14 -17.49 12.70
CA TYR A 121 6.09 -16.57 12.08
C TYR A 121 5.44 -15.86 10.90
N SER A 122 5.44 -14.53 10.95
CA SER A 122 4.81 -13.66 9.94
C SER A 122 5.81 -12.67 9.34
N PHE A 123 5.67 -12.40 8.04
CA PHE A 123 6.39 -11.33 7.34
C PHE A 123 5.56 -10.80 6.16
N THR A 124 5.90 -9.61 5.67
CA THR A 124 5.17 -8.95 4.58
C THR A 124 5.97 -8.98 3.28
N GLU A 125 5.31 -9.35 2.19
CA GLU A 125 5.84 -9.42 0.84
C GLU A 125 4.98 -8.58 -0.13
N ASN A 126 5.57 -8.04 -1.19
CA ASN A 126 4.82 -7.37 -2.26
C ASN A 126 4.46 -8.37 -3.37
N VAL A 127 3.16 -8.64 -3.57
CA VAL A 127 2.70 -9.62 -4.58
C VAL A 127 3.15 -9.28 -6.00
N LYS A 128 3.32 -7.99 -6.32
CA LYS A 128 3.76 -7.55 -7.66
C LYS A 128 5.21 -7.86 -7.98
N ASP A 129 6.03 -8.11 -6.97
CA ASP A 129 7.41 -8.57 -7.17
C ASP A 129 7.42 -10.01 -7.70
N TYR A 130 6.32 -10.76 -7.51
CA TYR A 130 6.15 -12.14 -7.98
C TYR A 130 5.31 -12.19 -9.27
N LEU A 131 4.17 -11.49 -9.33
CA LEU A 131 3.19 -11.59 -10.41
C LEU A 131 2.99 -10.27 -11.17
N SER A 132 2.97 -10.35 -12.50
CA SER A 132 2.60 -9.21 -13.34
C SER A 132 1.08 -9.09 -13.45
N ILE A 133 0.54 -7.93 -13.06
CA ILE A 133 -0.90 -7.64 -13.08
C ILE A 133 -1.18 -6.43 -13.97
N PRO A 134 -1.32 -6.63 -15.30
CA PRO A 134 -1.47 -5.54 -16.27
C PRO A 134 -2.91 -5.03 -16.40
N GLU A 135 -3.90 -5.89 -16.15
CA GLU A 135 -5.32 -5.58 -16.30
C GLU A 135 -5.97 -5.27 -14.93
N PRO A 136 -6.98 -4.39 -14.89
CA PRO A 136 -7.84 -4.26 -13.73
C PRO A 136 -8.92 -5.33 -13.71
N GLY A 137 -9.32 -5.76 -12.52
CA GLY A 137 -10.30 -6.81 -12.33
C GLY A 137 -10.26 -7.47 -10.95
N LEU A 138 -11.03 -8.54 -10.82
CA LEU A 138 -11.04 -9.38 -9.63
C LEU A 138 -10.14 -10.60 -9.83
N TYR A 139 -9.21 -10.79 -8.90
CA TYR A 139 -8.26 -11.88 -8.88
C TYR A 139 -8.39 -12.71 -7.61
N LEU A 140 -8.19 -14.02 -7.73
CA LEU A 140 -8.11 -14.93 -6.60
C LEU A 140 -6.64 -15.28 -6.38
N LEU A 141 -6.07 -14.73 -5.31
CA LEU A 141 -4.68 -14.92 -4.90
C LEU A 141 -4.57 -16.13 -3.96
N GLU A 142 -3.53 -16.92 -4.16
CA GLU A 142 -3.14 -18.09 -3.38
C GLU A 142 -1.61 -18.06 -3.26
N CYS A 143 -1.04 -18.47 -2.13
CA CYS A 143 0.41 -18.57 -1.94
C CYS A 143 0.80 -20.03 -1.69
N ALA A 144 1.90 -20.46 -2.29
CA ALA A 144 2.52 -21.76 -2.04
C ALA A 144 3.87 -21.55 -1.36
N PHE A 145 4.02 -22.16 -0.19
CA PHE A 145 5.23 -22.12 0.63
C PHE A 145 6.01 -23.43 0.50
N PHE A 146 7.33 -23.34 0.37
CA PHE A 146 8.23 -24.46 0.15
C PHE A 146 9.22 -24.58 1.33
N PRO A 147 8.95 -25.45 2.33
CA PRO A 147 9.76 -25.58 3.53
C PRO A 147 11.23 -25.97 3.27
N GLU A 148 11.51 -26.59 2.13
CA GLU A 148 12.84 -27.11 1.75
C GLU A 148 13.51 -26.31 0.61
N LEU A 149 12.97 -25.13 0.30
CA LEU A 149 13.34 -24.23 -0.81
C LEU A 149 13.02 -24.79 -2.20
N ARG A 150 12.28 -24.00 -3.00
CA ARG A 150 11.91 -24.30 -4.38
C ARG A 150 13.09 -24.11 -5.34
N ARG A 151 13.50 -25.18 -6.01
CA ARG A 151 14.57 -25.16 -7.02
C ARG A 151 14.01 -24.96 -8.43
N LEU A 152 13.02 -25.74 -8.81
CA LEU A 152 12.33 -25.68 -10.11
C LEU A 152 11.35 -24.50 -10.15
N PRO A 153 11.06 -23.90 -11.32
CA PRO A 153 10.00 -22.89 -11.41
C PRO A 153 8.61 -23.47 -11.11
N ASP A 154 8.43 -24.76 -11.38
CA ASP A 154 7.16 -25.48 -11.23
C ASP A 154 6.76 -25.75 -9.77
N TYR A 155 5.49 -26.12 -9.59
CA TYR A 155 4.88 -26.40 -8.29
C TYR A 155 4.89 -27.91 -7.92
N SER A 156 5.84 -28.66 -8.48
CA SER A 156 6.00 -30.12 -8.29
C SER A 156 6.73 -30.50 -7.00
N GLU A 157 7.56 -29.60 -6.47
CA GLU A 157 8.23 -29.77 -5.17
C GLU A 157 7.22 -29.67 -4.01
N PRO A 158 7.43 -30.37 -2.87
CA PRO A 158 6.52 -30.33 -1.73
C PRO A 158 6.23 -28.90 -1.26
N ASN A 159 4.96 -28.52 -1.26
CA ASN A 159 4.51 -27.18 -0.89
C ASN A 159 3.22 -27.19 -0.07
N LEU A 160 3.07 -26.17 0.75
CA LEU A 160 1.89 -25.88 1.56
C LEU A 160 1.15 -24.69 0.95
N THR A 161 -0.14 -24.84 0.67
CA THR A 161 -0.97 -23.80 0.06
C THR A 161 -1.72 -23.01 1.13
N SER A 162 -1.70 -21.68 1.01
CA SER A 162 -2.43 -20.78 1.89
C SER A 162 -3.96 -20.82 1.68
N ASN A 163 -4.70 -20.13 2.55
CA ASN A 163 -6.04 -19.66 2.21
C ASN A 163 -6.03 -18.84 0.91
N ARG A 164 -7.20 -18.77 0.26
CA ARG A 164 -7.42 -17.93 -0.91
C ARG A 164 -7.90 -16.55 -0.50
N LEU A 165 -7.41 -15.53 -1.17
CA LEU A 165 -7.65 -14.14 -0.85
C LEU A 165 -8.08 -13.38 -2.11
N THR A 166 -9.18 -12.64 -2.01
CA THR A 166 -9.77 -11.93 -3.14
C THR A 166 -9.09 -10.57 -3.30
N LEU A 167 -8.35 -10.41 -4.39
CA LEU A 167 -7.64 -9.20 -4.77
C LEU A 167 -8.47 -8.44 -5.81
N GLU A 168 -9.05 -7.31 -5.40
CA GLU A 168 -9.71 -6.38 -6.31
C GLU A 168 -8.73 -5.30 -6.76
N ILE A 169 -8.53 -5.20 -8.07
CA ILE A 169 -7.69 -4.17 -8.70
C ILE A 169 -8.61 -3.27 -9.51
N LYS A 170 -8.72 -2.01 -9.09
CA LYS A 170 -9.52 -1.00 -9.79
C LYS A 170 -8.80 -0.56 -11.06
N PRO A 171 -9.53 -0.21 -12.15
CA PRO A 171 -8.91 0.47 -13.29
C PRO A 171 -8.14 1.70 -12.81
N GLU A 172 -7.02 1.99 -13.46
CA GLU A 172 -6.38 3.29 -13.27
C GLU A 172 -7.42 4.37 -13.53
N PRO A 173 -7.53 5.39 -12.65
CA PRO A 173 -8.47 6.47 -12.87
C PRO A 173 -8.05 7.19 -14.15
N ALA A 174 -8.85 7.00 -15.22
CA ALA A 174 -8.64 7.70 -16.48
C ALA A 174 -8.51 9.21 -16.20
N PRO A 175 -7.65 9.97 -16.92
CA PRO A 175 -7.43 11.38 -16.63
C PRO A 175 -8.72 12.24 -16.68
N ALA A 176 -9.77 11.76 -17.36
CA ALA A 176 -11.11 12.37 -17.34
C ALA A 176 -11.99 11.93 -16.14
N ALA A 177 -11.79 10.74 -15.56
CA ALA A 177 -12.54 10.24 -14.42
C ALA A 177 -12.12 10.89 -13.09
N ALA A 178 -10.92 11.49 -13.03
CA ALA A 178 -10.48 12.33 -11.92
C ALA A 178 -11.38 13.57 -11.69
N ALA A 179 -12.14 14.01 -12.70
CA ALA A 179 -13.14 15.08 -12.59
C ALA A 179 -14.54 14.59 -12.15
N GLY A 180 -14.79 13.28 -12.14
CA GLY A 180 -16.12 12.70 -11.95
C GLY A 180 -16.52 12.37 -10.50
N TYR A 181 -15.57 12.23 -9.58
CA TYR A 181 -15.84 11.92 -8.16
C TYR A 181 -16.23 13.16 -7.33
N LEU A 182 -17.25 13.88 -7.80
CA LEU A 182 -18.06 14.80 -6.98
C LEU A 182 -19.34 14.08 -6.54
N GLY A 183 -19.21 13.07 -5.70
CA GLY A 183 -20.37 12.30 -5.21
C GLY A 183 -20.00 11.11 -4.33
N GLY A 184 -19.88 11.35 -3.03
CA GLY A 184 -19.90 10.30 -1.99
C GLY A 184 -18.73 9.31 -2.00
N GLY A 185 -17.67 9.60 -1.24
CA GLY A 185 -16.58 8.66 -0.99
C GLY A 185 -15.82 9.04 0.27
N THR A 186 -15.75 8.12 1.24
CA THR A 186 -14.99 8.30 2.49
C THR A 186 -13.51 8.57 2.20
N GLN A 187 -12.94 9.53 2.93
CA GLN A 187 -11.57 9.99 2.78
C GLN A 187 -10.61 8.80 2.96
N THR A 188 -9.95 8.42 1.87
CA THR A 188 -8.81 7.50 1.91
C THR A 188 -7.58 8.33 1.57
N GLU A 189 -6.72 8.56 2.56
CA GLU A 189 -5.51 9.37 2.47
C GLU A 189 -4.40 8.62 1.71
N GLY A 190 -4.68 8.28 0.44
CA GLY A 190 -3.62 7.89 -0.48
C GLY A 190 -2.65 9.06 -0.63
N ILE A 191 -1.36 8.80 -0.41
CA ILE A 191 -0.25 9.78 -0.35
C ILE A 191 -0.49 10.92 -1.35
N LEU A 192 -0.88 12.07 -0.82
CA LEU A 192 -1.19 13.25 -1.62
C LEU A 192 0.11 13.82 -2.19
N GLN A 193 0.40 13.50 -3.44
CA GLN A 193 1.56 14.03 -4.15
C GLN A 193 1.21 15.31 -4.90
N PRO A 194 2.07 16.35 -4.88
CA PRO A 194 1.80 17.59 -5.59
C PRO A 194 1.88 17.36 -7.10
N GLN A 195 0.78 17.58 -7.79
CA GLN A 195 0.73 17.52 -9.26
C GLN A 195 1.23 18.83 -9.88
N PRO A 196 1.87 18.80 -11.07
CA PRO A 196 2.31 19.99 -11.80
C PRO A 196 1.13 20.72 -12.44
N LEU A 197 0.29 21.34 -11.61
CA LEU A 197 -0.85 22.16 -11.99
C LEU A 197 -0.40 23.58 -12.38
N SER A 198 -1.18 24.28 -13.21
CA SER A 198 -0.94 25.71 -13.48
C SER A 198 -1.34 26.58 -12.27
N PRO A 199 -0.83 27.83 -12.14
CA PRO A 199 -1.04 28.65 -10.94
C PRO A 199 -2.51 28.89 -10.56
N ASP A 200 -3.38 29.07 -11.56
CA ASP A 200 -4.83 29.18 -11.41
C ASP A 200 -5.46 27.90 -10.85
N GLN A 201 -5.06 26.74 -11.39
CA GLN A 201 -5.51 25.43 -10.93
C GLN A 201 -5.03 25.11 -9.51
N VAL A 202 -3.84 25.58 -9.12
CA VAL A 202 -3.35 25.49 -7.75
C VAL A 202 -4.26 26.26 -6.81
N VAL A 203 -4.52 27.55 -7.08
CA VAL A 203 -5.39 28.38 -6.22
C VAL A 203 -6.81 27.82 -6.16
N ALA A 204 -7.40 27.43 -7.31
CA ALA A 204 -8.71 26.79 -7.34
C ALA A 204 -8.75 25.48 -6.53
N THR A 205 -7.67 24.69 -6.55
CA THR A 205 -7.57 23.45 -5.76
C THR A 205 -7.46 23.75 -4.26
N VAL A 206 -6.71 24.77 -3.87
CA VAL A 206 -6.55 25.22 -2.48
C VAL A 206 -7.89 25.72 -1.93
N LEU A 207 -8.62 26.56 -2.67
CA LEU A 207 -9.93 27.07 -2.26
C LEU A 207 -11.00 25.97 -2.21
N ALA A 208 -11.03 25.07 -3.20
CA ALA A 208 -11.94 23.92 -3.19
C ALA A 208 -11.60 22.92 -2.05
N ALA A 209 -10.32 22.80 -1.66
CA ALA A 209 -9.91 22.03 -0.49
C ALA A 209 -10.38 22.69 0.82
N ARG A 210 -10.33 24.03 0.95
CA ARG A 210 -10.92 24.78 2.07
C ARG A 210 -12.42 24.52 2.20
N GLN A 211 -13.17 24.68 1.11
CA GLN A 211 -14.62 24.41 1.06
C GLN A 211 -15.00 22.98 1.50
N LYS A 212 -14.13 22.01 1.24
CA LYS A 212 -14.32 20.60 1.62
C LYS A 212 -13.64 20.21 2.95
N SER A 213 -13.06 21.17 3.68
CA SER A 213 -12.28 20.93 4.92
C SER A 213 -11.11 19.93 4.77
N GLN A 214 -10.52 19.84 3.56
CA GLN A 214 -9.43 18.90 3.24
C GLN A 214 -8.06 19.52 3.53
N TRP A 215 -7.66 19.51 4.81
CA TRP A 215 -6.42 20.16 5.28
C TRP A 215 -5.14 19.65 4.61
N GLU A 216 -4.98 18.34 4.44
CA GLU A 216 -3.78 17.79 3.76
C GLU A 216 -3.66 18.28 2.31
N ARG A 217 -4.79 18.37 1.58
CA ARG A 217 -4.83 18.88 0.20
C ARG A 217 -4.63 20.39 0.12
N PHE A 218 -5.00 21.12 1.17
CA PHE A 218 -4.73 22.55 1.32
C PHE A 218 -3.23 22.81 1.56
N PHE A 219 -2.60 22.10 2.50
CA PHE A 219 -1.18 22.25 2.81
C PHE A 219 -0.25 21.79 1.68
N LEU A 220 -0.66 20.85 0.85
CA LEU A 220 0.12 20.32 -0.28
C LEU A 220 0.68 21.40 -1.23
N TYR A 221 -0.06 22.50 -1.39
CA TYR A 221 0.24 23.59 -2.33
C TYR A 221 0.66 24.89 -1.64
N LEU A 222 0.93 24.87 -0.32
CA LEU A 222 1.40 26.03 0.44
C LEU A 222 2.89 25.90 0.78
N ASP A 223 3.67 26.93 0.51
CA ASP A 223 5.01 27.08 1.07
C ASP A 223 4.90 27.72 2.46
N LEU A 224 4.62 26.87 3.44
CA LEU A 224 4.44 27.27 4.84
C LEU A 224 5.68 27.96 5.44
N GLU A 225 6.88 27.63 4.95
CA GLU A 225 8.12 28.30 5.37
C GLU A 225 8.17 29.73 4.83
N ALA A 226 7.83 29.95 3.55
CA ALA A 226 7.73 31.30 3.00
C ALA A 226 6.69 32.15 3.74
N MET A 227 5.50 31.60 3.98
CA MET A 227 4.42 32.28 4.72
C MET A 227 4.80 32.60 6.17
N LEU A 228 5.48 31.69 6.88
CA LEU A 228 5.96 31.92 8.24
C LEU A 228 7.04 33.02 8.29
N ASN A 229 7.82 33.16 7.22
CA ASN A 229 8.87 34.16 7.08
C ASN A 229 8.35 35.55 6.69
N ASP A 230 7.07 35.73 6.37
CA ASP A 230 6.50 37.04 6.02
C ASP A 230 6.52 37.99 7.25
N ASP A 231 6.06 37.52 8.40
CA ASP A 231 6.09 38.24 9.68
C ASP A 231 7.55 38.38 10.21
N PRO A 232 8.05 39.62 10.44
CA PRO A 232 9.41 39.88 10.93
C PRO A 232 9.69 39.41 12.36
N VAL A 233 8.68 39.13 13.18
CA VAL A 233 8.81 38.52 14.51
C VAL A 233 8.99 37.00 14.37
N ARG A 234 8.14 36.33 13.58
CA ARG A 234 8.21 34.89 13.31
C ARG A 234 9.50 34.53 12.57
N ARG A 235 9.87 35.28 11.52
CA ARG A 235 11.13 35.15 10.77
C ARG A 235 12.38 35.16 11.67
N ARG A 236 12.45 36.10 12.62
CA ARG A 236 13.59 36.19 13.55
C ARG A 236 13.71 34.96 14.46
N ARG A 237 12.59 34.42 14.95
CA ARG A 237 12.58 33.19 15.75
C ARG A 237 12.98 31.98 14.91
N PHE A 238 12.42 31.84 13.71
CA PHE A 238 12.70 30.74 12.79
C PHE A 238 14.19 30.69 12.37
N GLN A 239 14.80 31.85 12.11
CA GLN A 239 16.23 31.95 11.79
C GLN A 239 17.14 31.60 12.98
N ALA A 240 16.76 32.03 14.19
CA ALA A 240 17.52 31.74 15.42
C ALA A 240 17.42 30.29 15.88
N GLU A 241 16.39 29.55 15.44
CA GLU A 241 16.18 28.16 15.83
C GLU A 241 17.02 27.13 15.07
N SER A 242 17.20 26.01 15.77
CA SER A 242 17.71 24.72 15.33
C SER A 242 16.84 24.05 14.25
N GLU A 243 17.36 23.07 13.52
CA GLU A 243 16.60 22.35 12.49
C GLU A 243 15.36 21.62 13.06
N SER A 244 15.46 21.07 14.27
CA SER A 244 14.34 20.50 15.02
C SER A 244 13.31 21.56 15.41
N GLY A 245 13.76 22.70 15.96
CA GLY A 245 12.88 23.82 16.33
C GLY A 245 12.15 24.41 15.12
N ARG A 246 12.80 24.48 13.95
CA ARG A 246 12.17 24.92 12.69
C ARG A 246 11.05 23.98 12.24
N ARG A 247 11.22 22.66 12.34
CA ARG A 247 10.14 21.70 12.06
C ARG A 247 8.97 21.90 13.02
N GLU A 248 9.26 22.04 14.32
CA GLU A 248 8.23 22.28 15.34
C GLU A 248 7.46 23.59 15.10
N MET A 249 8.14 24.66 14.71
CA MET A 249 7.49 25.93 14.32
C MET A 249 6.55 25.78 13.12
N ILE A 250 6.89 24.95 12.13
CA ILE A 250 6.03 24.70 10.96
C ILE A 250 4.79 23.88 11.35
N GLU A 251 4.92 22.83 12.17
CA GLU A 251 3.77 22.04 12.64
C GLU A 251 2.85 22.85 13.58
N ASN A 252 3.42 23.70 14.43
CA ASN A 252 2.66 24.67 15.22
C ASN A 252 1.89 25.66 14.31
N TYR A 253 2.52 26.15 13.23
CA TYR A 253 1.87 27.04 12.27
C TYR A 253 0.74 26.35 11.47
N LYS A 254 0.90 25.09 11.06
CA LYS A 254 -0.21 24.28 10.52
C LYS A 254 -1.36 24.21 11.52
N THR A 255 -1.06 23.96 12.79
CA THR A 255 -2.06 23.86 13.86
C THR A 255 -2.79 25.20 14.08
N GLU A 256 -2.09 26.33 14.00
CA GLU A 256 -2.71 27.68 14.04
C GLU A 256 -3.67 27.91 12.85
N LEU A 257 -3.29 27.50 11.64
CA LEU A 257 -4.13 27.57 10.45
C LEU A 257 -5.36 26.64 10.58
N MET A 258 -5.17 25.42 11.08
CA MET A 258 -6.25 24.44 11.34
C MET A 258 -7.27 24.92 12.37
N GLN A 259 -6.84 25.72 13.35
CA GLN A 259 -7.71 26.35 14.33
C GLN A 259 -8.52 27.55 13.78
N SER A 260 -8.32 27.92 12.50
CA SER A 260 -9.02 29.02 11.81
C SER A 260 -9.11 30.30 12.66
N ARG A 261 -8.00 30.70 13.28
CA ARG A 261 -7.93 31.97 14.01
C ARG A 261 -8.14 33.13 13.05
N ALA A 262 -8.96 34.11 13.45
CA ALA A 262 -9.42 35.22 12.60
C ALA A 262 -8.31 36.11 12.01
N GLU A 263 -7.08 35.99 12.51
CA GLU A 263 -5.88 36.67 11.99
C GLU A 263 -5.40 36.12 10.64
N ASN A 264 -5.75 34.87 10.28
CA ASN A 264 -5.28 34.20 9.07
C ASN A 264 -6.40 34.11 8.01
N GLU A 265 -6.60 35.16 7.21
CA GLU A 265 -7.70 35.24 6.24
C GLU A 265 -7.70 34.10 5.20
N ILE A 266 -6.54 33.60 4.79
CA ILE A 266 -6.41 32.42 3.89
C ILE A 266 -6.97 31.10 4.51
N SER A 267 -7.24 31.07 5.81
CA SER A 267 -7.84 29.91 6.50
C SER A 267 -9.37 29.97 6.55
N LEU A 268 -9.97 31.11 6.19
CA LEU A 268 -11.42 31.25 6.05
C LEU A 268 -11.94 30.33 4.94
N VAL A 269 -13.24 30.06 4.96
CA VAL A 269 -13.90 29.20 3.95
C VAL A 269 -14.80 30.10 3.10
N PRO A 270 -14.43 30.39 1.84
CA PRO A 270 -15.28 31.16 0.94
C PRO A 270 -16.48 30.32 0.51
N ALA A 271 -17.66 30.94 0.48
CA ALA A 271 -18.87 30.33 -0.06
C ALA A 271 -18.77 30.15 -1.58
N ASP A 272 -18.14 31.09 -2.27
CA ASP A 272 -17.90 31.07 -3.72
C ASP A 272 -16.61 31.81 -4.08
N PHE A 273 -16.02 31.54 -5.24
CA PHE A 273 -14.82 32.23 -5.71
C PHE A 273 -14.73 32.30 -7.25
N GLN A 274 -14.16 33.39 -7.76
CA GLN A 274 -13.95 33.62 -9.18
C GLN A 274 -12.55 34.16 -9.46
N ILE A 275 -11.79 33.49 -10.32
CA ILE A 275 -10.48 33.97 -10.77
C ILE A 275 -10.67 35.15 -11.73
N GLU A 276 -10.17 36.34 -11.37
CA GLU A 276 -10.18 37.53 -12.22
C GLU A 276 -9.02 37.54 -13.21
N ARG A 277 -7.82 37.15 -12.76
CA ARG A 277 -6.59 37.25 -13.54
C ARG A 277 -5.54 36.26 -13.07
N THR A 278 -4.81 35.70 -14.02
CA THR A 278 -3.62 34.87 -13.79
C THR A 278 -2.48 35.40 -14.65
N SER A 279 -1.32 35.66 -14.03
CA SER A 279 -0.09 36.07 -14.73
C SER A 279 1.09 35.32 -14.13
N TYR A 280 1.90 34.65 -14.96
CA TYR A 280 3.06 33.90 -14.49
C TYR A 280 4.21 33.93 -15.50
N THR A 281 5.41 33.77 -14.96
CA THR A 281 6.67 33.53 -15.66
C THR A 281 7.05 32.04 -15.53
N GLU A 282 8.29 31.67 -15.85
CA GLU A 282 8.76 30.30 -15.67
C GLU A 282 8.86 29.87 -14.19
N SER A 283 9.05 30.83 -13.28
CA SER A 283 9.38 30.62 -11.86
C SER A 283 8.43 31.29 -10.86
N GLU A 284 7.74 32.39 -11.25
CA GLU A 284 6.88 33.18 -10.35
C GLU A 284 5.50 33.40 -10.97
N GLY A 285 4.46 33.41 -10.13
CA GLY A 285 3.08 33.53 -10.56
C GLY A 285 2.25 34.37 -9.59
N THR A 286 1.26 35.06 -10.14
CA THR A 286 0.30 35.87 -9.41
C THR A 286 -1.10 35.55 -9.91
N VAL A 287 -2.01 35.24 -9.00
CA VAL A 287 -3.41 34.92 -9.30
C VAL A 287 -4.31 35.79 -8.46
N THR A 288 -5.13 36.61 -9.11
CA THR A 288 -6.14 37.46 -8.47
C THR A 288 -7.50 36.77 -8.52
N VAL A 289 -8.13 36.63 -7.36
CA VAL A 289 -9.40 35.93 -7.15
C VAL A 289 -10.34 36.82 -6.35
N ILE A 290 -11.61 36.92 -6.75
CA ILE A 290 -12.68 37.42 -5.88
C ILE A 290 -13.22 36.24 -5.08
N GLU A 291 -13.32 36.41 -3.77
CA GLU A 291 -13.88 35.43 -2.84
C GLU A 291 -15.07 36.06 -2.12
N TRP A 292 -16.17 35.30 -2.02
CA TRP A 292 -17.38 35.69 -1.30
C TRP A 292 -17.53 34.87 -0.03
N PHE A 293 -17.85 35.54 1.08
CA PHE A 293 -18.07 34.94 2.39
C PHE A 293 -19.50 35.23 2.84
N ASP A 294 -20.30 34.17 3.00
CA ASP A 294 -21.70 34.28 3.39
C ASP A 294 -21.82 34.33 4.92
N TYR A 295 -22.32 35.44 5.45
CA TYR A 295 -22.71 35.58 6.85
C TYR A 295 -24.24 35.61 6.96
N ILE A 296 -24.77 35.45 8.18
CA ILE A 296 -26.22 35.33 8.44
C ILE A 296 -27.02 36.54 7.90
N SER A 297 -26.39 37.72 7.83
CA SER A 297 -27.06 39.01 7.53
C SER A 297 -26.50 39.80 6.35
N PHE A 298 -25.37 39.38 5.76
CA PHE A 298 -24.73 40.05 4.61
C PHE A 298 -23.75 39.11 3.90
N ARG A 299 -23.40 39.41 2.66
CA ARG A 299 -22.33 38.72 1.93
C ARG A 299 -21.11 39.63 1.87
N GLU A 300 -19.97 39.20 2.42
CA GLU A 300 -18.71 39.95 2.28
C GLU A 300 -18.01 39.54 1.00
N ARG A 301 -17.41 40.51 0.30
CA ARG A 301 -16.68 40.28 -0.94
C ARG A 301 -15.26 40.81 -0.79
N LYS A 302 -14.27 39.94 -0.99
CA LYS A 302 -12.84 40.29 -0.91
C LYS A 302 -12.14 39.93 -2.21
N ARG A 303 -11.05 40.63 -2.52
CA ARG A 303 -10.10 40.25 -3.57
C ARG A 303 -8.84 39.73 -2.91
N PHE A 304 -8.50 38.47 -3.18
CA PHE A 304 -7.23 37.88 -2.83
C PHE A 304 -6.28 37.96 -4.03
N THR A 305 -5.04 38.36 -3.79
CA THR A 305 -3.94 38.22 -4.76
C THR A 305 -2.94 37.22 -4.18
N TYR A 306 -2.96 36.01 -4.73
CA TYR A 306 -2.08 34.92 -4.35
C TYR A 306 -0.77 35.02 -5.12
N ASN A 307 0.35 34.96 -4.40
CA ASN A 307 1.69 34.86 -4.95
C ASN A 307 2.13 33.40 -4.92
N LEU A 308 2.70 32.92 -6.03
CA LEU A 308 3.14 31.55 -6.22
C LEU A 308 4.58 31.52 -6.72
N ALA A 309 5.34 30.54 -6.23
CA ALA A 309 6.67 30.21 -6.74
C ALA A 309 6.68 28.77 -7.26
N ARG A 310 7.43 28.53 -8.34
CA ARG A 310 7.65 27.20 -8.89
C ARG A 310 8.95 26.62 -8.35
N ARG A 311 8.86 25.46 -7.69
CA ARG A 311 10.02 24.66 -7.26
C ARG A 311 9.76 23.20 -7.65
N ASP A 312 10.78 22.50 -8.13
CA ASP A 312 10.68 21.09 -8.53
C ASP A 312 9.52 20.81 -9.52
N ASN A 313 9.33 21.72 -10.48
CA ASN A 313 8.22 21.73 -11.46
C ASN A 313 6.81 21.93 -10.87
N ILE A 314 6.68 22.14 -9.56
CA ILE A 314 5.42 22.32 -8.82
C ILE A 314 5.25 23.78 -8.43
N TRP A 315 4.06 24.34 -8.64
CA TRP A 315 3.68 25.66 -8.15
C TRP A 315 3.16 25.57 -6.71
N ARG A 316 3.67 26.42 -5.82
CA ARG A 316 3.18 26.58 -4.43
C ARG A 316 2.90 28.04 -4.12
N ILE A 317 1.82 28.30 -3.40
CA ILE A 317 1.48 29.63 -2.86
C ILE A 317 2.48 29.96 -1.75
N ASN A 318 3.20 31.06 -1.89
CA ASN A 318 4.22 31.51 -0.93
C ASN A 318 3.76 32.73 -0.09
N GLY A 319 2.70 33.39 -0.50
CA GLY A 319 2.10 34.53 0.20
C GLY A 319 0.80 34.97 -0.47
N TYR A 320 0.07 35.88 0.19
CA TYR A 320 -1.18 36.42 -0.31
C TYR A 320 -1.40 37.85 0.21
N THR A 321 -2.13 38.68 -0.53
CA THR A 321 -2.63 39.97 -0.06
C THR A 321 -4.15 40.03 -0.24
N VAL A 322 -4.84 40.75 0.64
CA VAL A 322 -6.31 40.83 0.65
C VAL A 322 -6.77 42.27 0.60
N ASP A 323 -7.60 42.59 -0.39
CA ASP A 323 -8.33 43.87 -0.49
C ASP A 323 -9.81 43.61 -0.19
N ASN A 324 -10.38 44.32 0.80
CA ASN A 324 -11.82 44.24 1.05
C ASN A 324 -12.59 45.06 0.00
N LEU A 325 -13.53 44.44 -0.72
CA LEU A 325 -14.35 45.10 -1.75
C LEU A 325 -15.71 45.56 -1.22
N GLY A 326 -16.05 45.25 0.03
CA GLY A 326 -17.27 45.65 0.71
C GLY A 326 -18.26 44.50 0.96
N THR A 327 -19.49 44.86 1.30
CA THR A 327 -20.58 43.92 1.59
C THR A 327 -21.75 44.13 0.63
N GLU A 328 -22.33 43.03 0.16
CA GLU A 328 -23.52 42.94 -0.69
C GLU A 328 -24.73 42.42 0.13
#